data_AF-A0A8A4KCI8-F1
#
_entry.id   AF-A0A8A4KCI8-F1
#
_cell.length_a   1.000
_cell.length_b   1.000
_cell.length_c   1.000
_cell.angle_alpha   90.00
_cell.angle_beta   90.00
_cell.angle_gamma   90.00
#
_symmetry.space_group_name_H-M   'P 1'
#
loop_
_entity.id
_entity.type
_entity.pdbx_description
1 polymer ?
#
loop_
_entity_poly.entity_id
_entity_poly.type
_entity_poly.pdbx_seq_one_letter_code
_entity_poly.pdbx_strand_id
1 'polypeptide(L)'
;MTRFSLILIFSLSVFLISSTSKANEKNHVALNDEGRNFLVCLSKSSATNEKLSNCYRNEIKRQDARLNQNYQHFLATRREDARQRYVEAQRQWVKYRDTNCNAQIANAANEDAELIAGDRCYLKMTINRADELAPSAPLTGSWYGESEKNGTLNVTLVQHGDDITGTYCYMNGTEQIDCPDDDNPHILHGRVSGNTAMLSFPSSSGEPDRRKARVTLKGANLSWQLVEDRDGNLMPTPVSFDTLVPLP
;
A
#
# COMPACT_ATOMS: atom_id res chain seq x y z
N MET A 1 71.21 -39.48 -13.12
CA MET A 1 71.63 -38.53 -14.16
C MET A 1 70.37 -37.91 -14.76
N THR A 2 70.21 -36.59 -14.58
CA THR A 2 69.63 -35.59 -15.52
C THR A 2 68.32 -35.97 -16.26
N ARG A 3 67.18 -35.26 -16.22
CA ARG A 3 66.97 -33.82 -16.47
C ARG A 3 65.50 -33.37 -16.18
N PHE A 4 65.38 -32.12 -15.70
CA PHE A 4 64.42 -31.04 -16.05
C PHE A 4 62.90 -31.29 -16.13
N SER A 5 62.12 -30.48 -15.39
CA SER A 5 61.50 -29.26 -15.96
C SER A 5 60.79 -28.39 -14.91
N LEU A 6 61.02 -27.08 -15.03
CA LEU A 6 60.28 -25.97 -14.43
C LEU A 6 58.81 -25.97 -14.89
N ILE A 7 57.87 -25.64 -14.00
CA ILE A 7 56.71 -24.79 -14.35
C ILE A 7 56.42 -23.78 -13.22
N LEU A 8 56.30 -22.53 -13.65
CA LEU A 8 55.99 -21.30 -12.93
C LEU A 8 54.52 -21.22 -12.46
N ILE A 9 54.34 -20.63 -11.27
CA ILE A 9 53.39 -19.56 -10.87
C ILE A 9 51.87 -19.81 -11.05
N PHE A 10 51.14 -19.80 -9.93
CA PHE A 10 50.00 -18.89 -9.76
C PHE A 10 49.93 -18.47 -8.28
N SER A 11 50.37 -17.25 -8.00
CA SER A 11 50.17 -16.58 -6.71
C SER A 11 48.68 -16.30 -6.55
N LEU A 12 48.04 -17.04 -5.65
CA LEU A 12 46.68 -16.76 -5.22
C LEU A 12 46.74 -15.55 -4.26
N SER A 13 46.66 -14.34 -4.81
CA SER A 13 46.43 -13.12 -4.03
C SER A 13 45.00 -13.15 -3.49
N VAL A 14 44.87 -13.59 -2.24
CA VAL A 14 43.67 -13.42 -1.43
C VAL A 14 43.50 -11.92 -1.17
N PHE A 15 42.69 -11.26 -2.00
CA PHE A 15 42.24 -9.89 -1.71
C PHE A 15 41.22 -9.95 -0.57
N LEU A 16 41.63 -9.41 0.58
CA LEU A 16 40.79 -9.16 1.74
C LEU A 16 39.68 -8.17 1.36
N ILE A 17 38.45 -8.64 1.60
CA ILE A 17 37.19 -7.96 1.42
C ILE A 17 37.14 -6.70 2.29
N SER A 18 36.88 -5.55 1.68
CA SER A 18 36.24 -4.42 2.36
C SER A 18 34.96 -4.06 1.61
N SER A 19 33.98 -4.97 1.68
CA SER A 19 32.60 -4.63 1.37
C SER A 19 32.09 -3.73 2.50
N THR A 20 32.06 -2.43 2.24
CA THR A 20 31.19 -1.54 3.02
C THR A 20 29.77 -1.87 2.60
N SER A 21 29.13 -2.79 3.34
CA SER A 21 27.68 -2.93 3.27
C SER A 21 27.08 -1.64 3.83
N LYS A 22 26.65 -0.74 2.94
CA LYS A 22 25.63 0.24 3.31
C LYS A 22 24.40 -0.58 3.69
N ALA A 23 24.21 -0.76 5.00
CA ALA A 23 22.99 -1.32 5.54
C ALA A 23 21.83 -0.49 4.99
N ASN A 24 20.92 -1.19 4.31
CA ASN A 24 19.69 -0.71 3.74
C ASN A 24 18.97 0.21 4.75
N GLU A 25 18.84 1.49 4.37
CA GLU A 25 18.12 2.48 5.14
C GLU A 25 16.66 2.04 5.22
N LYS A 26 16.20 1.85 6.46
CA LYS A 26 14.91 1.26 6.79
C LYS A 26 13.80 2.04 6.10
N ASN A 27 13.02 1.35 5.26
CA ASN A 27 11.61 1.67 5.06
C ASN A 27 10.93 1.64 6.43
N HIS A 28 10.92 2.79 7.13
CA HIS A 28 10.20 2.96 8.37
C HIS A 28 8.72 3.06 8.00
N VAL A 29 8.08 1.90 7.78
CA VAL A 29 6.63 1.82 7.82
C VAL A 29 6.22 2.37 9.19
N ALA A 30 5.52 3.49 9.20
CA ALA A 30 4.95 4.05 10.42
C ALA A 30 3.91 3.05 10.95
N LEU A 31 4.37 2.17 11.83
CA LEU A 31 3.50 1.26 12.55
C LEU A 31 2.58 2.09 13.43
N ASN A 32 1.27 1.90 13.27
CA ASN A 32 0.29 2.45 14.20
C ASN A 32 0.60 1.99 15.64
N ASP A 33 0.06 2.70 16.63
CA ASP A 33 0.35 2.41 18.04
C ASP A 33 -0.03 0.97 18.45
N GLU A 34 -1.02 0.37 17.77
CA GLU A 34 -1.41 -1.03 17.92
C GLU A 34 -0.28 -2.00 17.51
N GLY A 35 0.27 -1.83 16.30
CA GLY A 35 1.38 -2.63 15.80
C GLY A 35 2.64 -2.48 16.67
N ARG A 36 2.86 -1.28 17.24
CA ARG A 36 3.96 -1.03 18.18
C ARG A 36 3.79 -1.83 19.48
N ASN A 37 2.59 -1.83 20.07
CA ASN A 37 2.31 -2.56 21.30
C ASN A 37 2.46 -4.08 21.13
N PHE A 38 2.05 -4.60 19.97
CA PHE A 38 2.26 -6.00 19.63
C PHE A 38 3.76 -6.35 19.56
N LEU A 39 4.55 -5.56 18.84
CA LEU A 39 6.00 -5.77 18.73
C LEU A 39 6.72 -5.68 20.08
N VAL A 40 6.31 -4.75 20.94
CA VAL A 40 6.83 -4.65 22.31
C VAL A 40 6.49 -5.92 23.10
N CYS A 41 5.27 -6.45 22.97
CA CYS A 41 4.90 -7.71 23.61
C CYS A 41 5.78 -8.87 23.14
N LEU A 42 5.95 -9.02 21.82
CA LEU A 42 6.80 -10.05 21.22
C LEU A 42 8.25 -10.00 21.75
N SER A 43 8.82 -8.80 21.86
CA SER A 43 10.20 -8.62 22.35
C SER A 43 10.38 -9.06 23.82
N LYS A 44 9.33 -8.98 24.63
CA LYS A 44 9.34 -9.37 26.06
C LYS A 44 8.95 -10.83 26.29
N SER A 45 8.40 -11.51 25.28
CA SER A 45 7.88 -12.88 25.39
C SER A 45 8.88 -13.99 25.08
N SER A 46 10.16 -13.68 24.88
CA SER A 46 11.22 -14.61 24.42
C SER A 46 11.48 -15.85 25.29
N ALA A 47 10.80 -15.99 26.43
CA ALA A 47 11.01 -17.06 27.39
C ALA A 47 10.15 -18.31 27.17
N THR A 48 8.94 -18.21 26.58
CA THR A 48 7.99 -19.35 26.48
C THR A 48 6.94 -19.16 25.37
N ASN A 49 6.52 -20.25 24.72
CA ASN A 49 5.43 -20.26 23.73
C ASN A 49 4.09 -19.73 24.29
N GLU A 50 3.82 -19.92 25.59
CA GLU A 50 2.61 -19.40 26.24
C GLU A 50 2.56 -17.86 26.25
N LYS A 51 3.64 -17.20 26.69
CA LYS A 51 3.73 -15.73 26.66
C LYS A 51 3.62 -15.18 25.24
N LEU A 52 4.23 -15.88 24.28
CA LEU A 52 4.15 -15.51 22.87
C LEU A 52 2.70 -15.63 22.36
N SER A 53 2.03 -16.75 22.63
CA SER A 53 0.62 -16.97 22.31
C SER A 53 -0.28 -15.89 22.94
N ASN A 54 -0.04 -15.51 24.20
CA ASN A 54 -0.78 -14.43 24.84
C ASN A 54 -0.63 -13.08 24.10
N CYS A 55 0.56 -12.76 23.57
CA CYS A 55 0.74 -11.58 22.73
C CYS A 55 -0.14 -11.65 21.47
N TYR A 56 -0.15 -12.79 20.78
CA TYR A 56 -0.99 -12.99 19.60
C TYR A 56 -2.48 -12.92 19.92
N ARG A 57 -2.96 -13.62 20.94
CA ARG A 57 -4.40 -13.65 21.30
C ARG A 57 -4.90 -12.27 21.71
N ASN A 58 -4.10 -11.49 22.42
CA ASN A 58 -4.44 -10.10 22.74
C ASN A 58 -4.48 -9.22 21.49
N GLU A 59 -3.55 -9.43 20.55
CA GLU A 59 -3.56 -8.70 19.29
C GLU A 59 -4.75 -9.10 18.41
N ILE A 60 -5.07 -10.39 18.31
CA ILE A 60 -6.26 -10.89 17.61
C ILE A 60 -7.52 -10.22 18.15
N LYS A 61 -7.68 -10.07 19.46
CA LYS A 61 -8.85 -9.36 20.04
C LYS A 61 -8.94 -7.91 19.58
N ARG A 62 -7.82 -7.19 19.52
CA ARG A 62 -7.78 -5.81 19.01
C ARG A 62 -8.14 -5.75 17.53
N GLN A 63 -7.54 -6.63 16.73
CA GLN A 63 -7.77 -6.71 15.30
C GLN A 63 -9.20 -7.15 14.96
N ASP A 64 -9.82 -8.02 15.77
CA ASP A 64 -11.22 -8.41 15.63
C ASP A 64 -12.17 -7.26 15.97
N ALA A 65 -11.85 -6.46 16.99
CA ALA A 65 -12.57 -5.23 17.29
C ALA A 65 -12.50 -4.23 16.11
N ARG A 66 -11.29 -4.01 15.56
CA ARG A 66 -11.08 -3.19 14.36
C ARG A 66 -11.88 -3.72 13.16
N LEU A 67 -11.83 -5.02 12.91
CA LEU A 67 -12.60 -5.69 11.87
C LEU A 67 -14.09 -5.43 12.03
N ASN A 68 -14.64 -5.64 13.23
CA ASN A 68 -16.06 -5.45 13.49
C ASN A 68 -16.48 -3.99 13.30
N GLN A 69 -15.69 -3.03 13.77
CA GLN A 69 -15.94 -1.60 13.54
C GLN A 69 -15.97 -1.27 12.05
N ASN A 70 -14.96 -1.69 11.31
CA ASN A 70 -14.85 -1.50 9.86
C ASN A 70 -16.02 -2.14 9.12
N TYR A 71 -16.40 -3.36 9.50
CA TYR A 71 -17.53 -4.09 8.94
C TYR A 71 -18.87 -3.37 9.16
N GLN A 72 -19.13 -2.85 10.36
CA GLN A 72 -20.35 -2.09 10.63
C GLN A 72 -20.43 -0.82 9.77
N HIS A 73 -19.34 -0.07 9.68
CA HIS A 73 -19.27 1.12 8.83
C HIS A 73 -19.45 0.76 7.34
N PHE A 74 -18.78 -0.30 6.89
CA PHE A 74 -18.89 -0.81 5.54
C PHE A 74 -20.33 -1.16 5.18
N LEU A 75 -21.07 -1.85 6.07
CA LEU A 75 -22.48 -2.20 5.83
C LEU A 75 -23.42 -1.00 5.85
N ALA A 76 -23.15 0.00 6.70
CA ALA A 76 -24.00 1.19 6.83
C ALA A 76 -24.10 2.01 5.53
N THR A 77 -23.13 1.87 4.63
CA THR A 77 -23.06 2.59 3.34
C THR A 77 -23.66 1.80 2.16
N ARG A 78 -24.26 0.62 2.39
CA ARG A 78 -24.76 -0.26 1.33
C ARG A 78 -26.27 -0.24 1.23
N ARG A 79 -26.77 -0.40 -0.01
CA ARG A 79 -28.18 -0.73 -0.28
C ARG A 79 -28.54 -2.08 0.37
N GLU A 80 -29.80 -2.27 0.76
CA GLU A 80 -30.23 -3.43 1.57
C GLU A 80 -29.93 -4.80 0.92
N ASP A 81 -30.17 -4.93 -0.38
CA ASP A 81 -29.85 -6.13 -1.16
C ASP A 81 -28.35 -6.46 -1.15
N ALA A 82 -27.50 -5.44 -1.32
CA ALA A 82 -26.05 -5.58 -1.24
C ALA A 82 -25.60 -5.90 0.19
N ARG A 83 -26.20 -5.24 1.20
CA ARG A 83 -25.93 -5.47 2.62
C ARG A 83 -26.11 -6.93 3.00
N GLN A 84 -27.22 -7.57 2.60
CA GLN A 84 -27.48 -8.98 2.87
C GLN A 84 -26.44 -9.92 2.24
N ARG A 85 -26.03 -9.63 1.00
CA ARG A 85 -24.97 -10.39 0.33
C ARG A 85 -23.62 -10.27 1.05
N TYR A 86 -23.27 -9.08 1.54
CA TYR A 86 -22.06 -8.88 2.34
C TYR A 86 -22.12 -9.51 3.73
N VAL A 87 -23.31 -9.61 4.33
CA VAL A 87 -23.51 -10.39 5.56
C VAL A 87 -23.21 -11.86 5.33
N GLU A 88 -23.72 -12.44 4.25
CA GLU A 88 -23.42 -13.84 3.91
C GLU A 88 -21.94 -14.03 3.58
N ALA A 89 -21.34 -13.14 2.80
CA ALA A 89 -19.91 -13.19 2.49
C ALA A 89 -19.03 -13.16 3.76
N GLN A 90 -19.38 -12.32 4.74
CA GLN A 90 -18.65 -12.26 6.02
C GLN A 90 -18.77 -13.56 6.82
N ARG A 91 -19.95 -14.20 6.86
CA ARG A 91 -20.15 -15.49 7.54
C ARG A 91 -19.31 -16.60 6.90
N GLN A 92 -19.30 -16.66 5.57
CA GLN A 92 -18.47 -17.62 4.84
C GLN A 92 -16.98 -17.37 5.07
N TRP A 93 -16.57 -16.10 5.13
CA TRP A 93 -15.20 -15.73 5.46
C TRP A 93 -14.79 -16.21 6.87
N VAL A 94 -15.65 -16.05 7.90
CA VAL A 94 -15.38 -16.56 9.25
C VAL A 94 -15.19 -18.08 9.22
N LYS A 95 -16.10 -18.81 8.56
CA LYS A 95 -15.98 -20.27 8.40
C LYS A 95 -14.69 -20.67 7.69
N TYR A 96 -14.31 -19.96 6.63
CA TYR A 96 -13.07 -20.18 5.91
C TYR A 96 -11.84 -19.93 6.80
N ARG A 97 -11.81 -18.81 7.55
CA ARG A 97 -10.73 -18.48 8.48
C ARG A 97 -10.53 -19.61 9.49
N ASP A 98 -11.60 -20.02 10.17
CA ASP A 98 -11.53 -21.02 11.23
C ASP A 98 -11.08 -22.37 10.65
N THR A 99 -11.64 -22.78 9.50
CA THR A 99 -11.26 -24.03 8.82
C THR A 99 -9.80 -24.02 8.34
N ASN A 100 -9.37 -22.91 7.73
CA ASN A 100 -8.01 -22.74 7.21
C ASN A 100 -6.97 -22.70 8.33
N CYS A 101 -7.25 -22.00 9.43
CA CYS A 101 -6.33 -21.93 10.56
C CYS A 101 -6.26 -23.25 11.32
N ASN A 102 -7.36 -23.99 11.46
CA ASN A 102 -7.33 -25.35 12.00
C ASN A 102 -6.50 -26.31 11.13
N ALA A 103 -6.57 -26.18 9.80
CA ALA A 103 -5.71 -26.95 8.90
C ALA A 103 -4.22 -26.59 9.05
N GLN A 104 -3.87 -25.31 9.28
CA GLN A 104 -2.49 -24.91 9.53
C GLN A 104 -1.96 -25.40 10.89
N ILE A 105 -2.82 -25.43 11.92
CA ILE A 105 -2.50 -26.04 13.22
C ILE A 105 -2.15 -27.52 13.02
N ALA A 106 -3.02 -28.27 12.32
CA ALA A 106 -2.81 -29.70 12.06
C ALA A 106 -1.56 -30.03 11.22
N ASN A 107 -0.98 -29.03 10.53
CA ASN A 107 0.23 -29.17 9.73
C ASN A 107 1.49 -28.62 10.45
N ALA A 108 1.40 -28.29 11.74
CA ALA A 108 2.55 -27.85 12.51
C ALA A 108 3.53 -29.00 12.76
N ALA A 109 4.81 -28.66 12.94
CA ALA A 109 5.88 -29.66 13.08
C ALA A 109 5.80 -30.47 14.40
N ASN A 110 5.19 -29.90 15.44
CA ASN A 110 4.99 -30.48 16.78
C ASN A 110 3.97 -29.65 17.59
N GLU A 111 3.55 -30.19 18.74
CA GLU A 111 2.58 -29.55 19.66
C GLU A 111 3.00 -28.13 20.10
N ASP A 112 4.30 -27.88 20.29
CA ASP A 112 4.82 -26.55 20.63
C ASP A 112 4.63 -25.53 19.50
N ALA A 113 4.76 -25.97 18.24
CA ALA A 113 4.57 -25.15 17.05
C ALA A 113 3.08 -24.94 16.71
N GLU A 114 2.20 -25.86 17.11
CA GLU A 114 0.75 -25.79 16.87
C GLU A 114 0.13 -24.50 17.42
N LEU A 115 0.46 -24.18 18.67
CA LEU A 115 -0.09 -23.01 19.38
C LEU A 115 0.18 -21.71 18.61
N ILE A 116 1.43 -21.51 18.20
CA ILE A 116 1.86 -20.29 17.49
C ILE A 116 1.42 -20.29 16.02
N ALA A 117 1.35 -21.46 15.38
CA ALA A 117 0.89 -21.58 14.00
C ALA A 117 -0.58 -21.11 13.86
N GLY A 118 -1.45 -21.56 14.76
CA GLY A 118 -2.85 -21.13 14.80
C GLY A 118 -2.99 -19.64 15.04
N ASP A 119 -2.38 -19.15 16.11
CA ASP A 119 -2.41 -17.74 16.50
C ASP A 119 -1.94 -16.80 15.37
N ARG A 120 -0.84 -17.15 14.68
CA ARG A 120 -0.35 -16.37 13.54
C ARG A 120 -1.33 -16.38 12.36
N CYS A 121 -1.97 -17.52 12.09
CA CYS A 121 -2.98 -17.61 11.04
C CYS A 121 -4.18 -16.72 11.33
N TYR A 122 -4.78 -16.85 12.52
CA TYR A 122 -5.93 -16.06 12.94
C TYR A 122 -5.62 -14.56 12.89
N LEU A 123 -4.45 -14.15 13.40
CA LEU A 123 -4.02 -12.76 13.37
C LEU A 123 -3.92 -12.23 11.93
N LYS A 124 -3.17 -12.92 11.07
CA LYS A 124 -2.94 -12.49 9.68
C LYS A 124 -4.25 -12.35 8.91
N MET A 125 -5.12 -13.34 9.00
CA MET A 125 -6.39 -13.30 8.28
C MET A 125 -7.31 -12.19 8.79
N THR A 126 -7.34 -11.96 10.10
CA THR A 126 -8.16 -10.91 10.72
C THR A 126 -7.67 -9.51 10.33
N ILE A 127 -6.35 -9.26 10.35
CA ILE A 127 -5.76 -8.00 9.86
C ILE A 127 -6.16 -7.75 8.41
N ASN A 128 -5.93 -8.73 7.52
CA ASN A 128 -6.22 -8.57 6.10
C ASN A 128 -7.69 -8.25 5.84
N ARG A 129 -8.61 -8.92 6.57
CA ARG A 129 -10.04 -8.65 6.42
C ARG A 129 -10.44 -7.30 7.00
N ALA A 130 -9.82 -6.88 8.11
CA ALA A 130 -10.05 -5.56 8.67
C ALA A 130 -9.60 -4.48 7.69
N ASP A 131 -8.49 -4.67 6.99
CA ASP A 131 -7.98 -3.76 5.96
C ASP A 131 -8.88 -3.74 4.72
N GLU A 132 -9.36 -4.90 4.27
CA GLU A 132 -10.31 -5.01 3.14
C GLU A 132 -11.61 -4.23 3.40
N LEU A 133 -12.10 -4.27 4.64
CA LEU A 133 -13.35 -3.63 5.05
C LEU A 133 -13.16 -2.22 5.62
N ALA A 134 -11.91 -1.74 5.69
CA ALA A 134 -11.63 -0.42 6.23
C ALA A 134 -12.39 0.65 5.44
N PRO A 135 -12.85 1.73 6.12
CA PRO A 135 -13.26 2.93 5.42
C PRO A 135 -12.14 3.33 4.45
N SER A 136 -12.49 3.71 3.23
CA SER A 136 -11.51 4.33 2.34
C SER A 136 -11.05 5.60 3.03
N ALA A 137 -9.73 5.75 3.23
CA ALA A 137 -9.21 7.05 3.63
C ALA A 137 -9.65 8.08 2.57
N PRO A 138 -10.04 9.30 2.99
CA PRO A 138 -10.33 10.35 2.03
C PRO A 138 -9.15 10.49 1.07
N LEU A 139 -9.43 10.67 -0.22
CA LEU A 139 -8.42 11.07 -1.21
C LEU A 139 -8.07 12.54 -0.96
N THR A 140 -7.46 12.82 0.19
CA THR A 140 -7.00 14.14 0.61
C THR A 140 -5.54 14.03 1.03
N GLY A 141 -4.71 14.86 0.42
CA GLY A 141 -3.26 14.84 0.63
C GLY A 141 -2.51 15.31 -0.61
N SER A 142 -1.18 15.21 -0.54
CA SER A 142 -0.27 15.50 -1.64
C SER A 142 0.60 14.28 -1.92
N TRP A 143 0.85 13.99 -3.19
CA TRP A 143 1.65 12.85 -3.62
C TRP A 143 2.62 13.25 -4.72
N TYR A 144 3.78 12.60 -4.75
CA TYR A 144 4.82 12.81 -5.74
C TYR A 144 5.29 11.49 -6.35
N GLY A 145 5.67 11.50 -7.62
CA GLY A 145 6.41 10.38 -8.19
C GLY A 145 7.09 10.73 -9.51
N GLU A 146 7.92 9.79 -9.95
CA GLU A 146 8.74 9.91 -11.14
C GLU A 146 8.44 8.73 -12.07
N SER A 147 8.44 9.00 -13.37
CA SER A 147 8.29 8.01 -14.43
C SER A 147 9.66 7.68 -15.03
N GLU A 148 9.75 6.53 -15.70
CA GLU A 148 10.97 6.04 -16.35
C GLU A 148 11.51 6.97 -17.45
N LYS A 149 10.72 7.95 -17.92
CA LYS A 149 11.07 8.88 -19.00
C LYS A 149 11.37 10.31 -18.51
N ASN A 150 11.85 10.48 -17.27
CA ASN A 150 12.10 11.77 -16.63
C ASN A 150 10.84 12.65 -16.44
N GLY A 151 9.65 12.06 -16.51
CA GLY A 151 8.40 12.74 -16.19
C GLY A 151 8.17 12.71 -14.68
N THR A 152 7.98 13.84 -14.02
CA THR A 152 7.60 13.90 -12.59
C THR A 152 6.17 14.39 -12.46
N LEU A 153 5.46 13.92 -11.43
CA LEU A 153 4.08 14.30 -11.17
C LEU A 153 3.90 14.58 -9.68
N ASN A 154 3.44 15.79 -9.37
CA ASN A 154 2.89 16.14 -8.08
C ASN A 154 1.37 16.25 -8.20
N VAL A 155 0.62 15.64 -7.29
CA VAL A 155 -0.84 15.72 -7.24
C VAL A 155 -1.26 16.11 -5.83
N THR A 156 -2.10 17.12 -5.69
CA THR A 156 -2.77 17.46 -4.43
C THR A 156 -4.26 17.31 -4.61
N LEU A 157 -4.91 16.52 -3.74
CA LEU A 157 -6.35 16.29 -3.77
C LEU A 157 -6.98 16.70 -2.44
N VAL A 158 -8.23 17.15 -2.51
CA VAL A 158 -9.07 17.46 -1.36
C VAL A 158 -10.45 16.88 -1.64
N GLN A 159 -10.89 15.97 -0.77
CA GLN A 159 -12.19 15.31 -0.87
C GLN A 159 -13.19 15.95 0.09
N HIS A 160 -14.36 16.31 -0.43
CA HIS A 160 -15.52 16.78 0.32
C HIS A 160 -16.73 15.89 0.03
N GLY A 161 -16.97 14.91 0.90
CA GLY A 161 -18.00 13.90 0.67
C GLY A 161 -17.65 13.05 -0.56
N ASP A 162 -18.54 13.00 -1.54
CA ASP A 162 -18.27 12.29 -2.81
C ASP A 162 -17.56 13.18 -3.84
N ASP A 163 -17.50 14.49 -3.63
CA ASP A 163 -16.82 15.42 -4.52
C ASP A 163 -15.33 15.51 -4.17
N ILE A 164 -14.51 15.71 -5.19
CA ILE A 164 -13.06 15.86 -5.03
C ILE A 164 -12.57 16.97 -5.95
N THR A 165 -11.68 17.80 -5.44
CA THR A 165 -10.99 18.84 -6.18
C THR A 165 -9.50 18.73 -5.95
N GLY A 166 -8.69 19.38 -6.78
CA GLY A 166 -7.25 19.34 -6.59
C GLY A 166 -6.45 20.05 -7.66
N THR A 167 -5.14 19.85 -7.57
CA THR A 167 -4.15 20.31 -8.54
C THR A 167 -3.22 19.17 -8.91
N TYR A 168 -2.64 19.28 -10.09
CA TYR A 168 -1.44 18.53 -10.41
C TYR A 168 -0.39 19.45 -11.00
N CYS A 169 0.85 19.01 -10.97
CA CYS A 169 1.96 19.64 -11.68
C CYS A 169 2.76 18.52 -12.31
N TYR A 170 2.80 18.49 -13.64
CA TYR A 170 3.57 17.53 -14.39
C TYR A 170 4.84 18.22 -14.90
N MET A 171 6.00 17.56 -14.84
CA MET A 171 7.21 18.08 -15.46
C MET A 171 7.79 17.02 -16.37
N ASN A 172 8.24 17.42 -17.56
CA ASN A 172 8.99 16.54 -18.46
C ASN A 172 10.44 17.03 -18.52
N GLY A 173 11.33 16.39 -17.74
CA GLY A 173 12.66 16.94 -17.49
C GLY A 173 12.56 18.26 -16.71
N THR A 174 13.00 19.37 -17.33
CA THR A 174 12.99 20.71 -16.72
C THR A 174 11.80 21.57 -17.15
N GLU A 175 11.00 21.09 -18.10
CA GLU A 175 9.82 21.81 -18.58
C GLU A 175 8.66 21.62 -17.62
N GLN A 176 8.10 22.72 -17.12
CA GLN A 176 6.94 22.74 -16.25
C GLN A 176 5.67 22.67 -17.11
N ILE A 177 4.84 21.65 -16.89
CA ILE A 177 3.69 21.34 -17.72
C ILE A 177 2.45 21.23 -16.83
N ASP A 178 1.43 22.03 -17.15
CA ASP A 178 0.12 22.00 -16.50
C ASP A 178 0.19 22.11 -14.97
N CYS A 179 0.99 23.04 -14.45
CA CYS A 179 1.09 23.30 -13.01
C CYS A 179 0.15 24.43 -12.58
N PRO A 180 -0.34 24.41 -11.33
CA PRO A 180 -1.28 25.43 -10.85
C PRO A 180 -0.64 26.82 -10.87
N ASP A 181 -1.43 27.80 -11.28
CA ASP A 181 -1.12 29.23 -11.26
C ASP A 181 -2.13 29.99 -10.39
N ASP A 182 -1.88 31.28 -10.17
CA ASP A 182 -2.72 32.14 -9.31
C ASP A 182 -4.16 32.30 -9.84
N ASP A 183 -4.36 32.09 -11.15
CA ASP A 183 -5.66 32.23 -11.82
C ASP A 183 -6.46 30.92 -11.84
N ASN A 184 -5.81 29.76 -11.64
CA ASN A 184 -6.43 28.44 -11.75
C ASN A 184 -5.95 27.45 -10.67
N PRO A 185 -6.37 27.64 -9.40
CA PRO A 185 -5.85 26.88 -8.27
C PRO A 185 -6.47 25.48 -8.10
N HIS A 186 -7.48 25.09 -8.91
CA HIS A 186 -8.19 23.80 -8.78
C HIS A 186 -8.56 23.19 -10.15
N ILE A 187 -7.54 22.87 -10.96
CA ILE A 187 -7.73 22.28 -12.30
C ILE A 187 -8.32 20.86 -12.30
N LEU A 188 -8.20 20.13 -11.19
CA LEU A 188 -8.79 18.80 -11.05
C LEU A 188 -10.12 18.90 -10.32
N HIS A 189 -11.14 18.24 -10.86
CA HIS A 189 -12.39 18.02 -10.15
C HIS A 189 -13.04 16.70 -10.57
N GLY A 190 -13.86 16.13 -9.70
CA GLY A 190 -14.47 14.85 -10.00
C GLY A 190 -15.28 14.28 -8.85
N ARG A 191 -15.52 12.97 -8.91
CA ARG A 191 -16.19 12.23 -7.84
C ARG A 191 -15.43 10.99 -7.41
N VAL A 192 -15.53 10.71 -6.11
CA VAL A 192 -14.95 9.56 -5.43
C VAL A 192 -15.95 8.41 -5.42
N SER A 193 -15.44 7.19 -5.58
CA SER A 193 -16.16 5.95 -5.43
C SER A 193 -15.23 4.94 -4.75
N GLY A 194 -15.38 4.78 -3.43
CA GLY A 194 -14.47 3.97 -2.62
C GLY A 194 -13.09 4.61 -2.53
N ASN A 195 -12.04 3.89 -2.89
CA ASN A 195 -10.66 4.38 -2.90
C ASN A 195 -10.23 4.95 -4.26
N THR A 196 -11.15 5.07 -5.22
CA THR A 196 -10.88 5.56 -6.57
C THR A 196 -11.61 6.88 -6.80
N ALA A 197 -11.00 7.81 -7.53
CA ALA A 197 -11.70 8.96 -8.08
C ALA A 197 -11.52 9.06 -9.59
N MET A 198 -12.55 9.56 -10.27
CA MET A 198 -12.47 9.95 -11.66
C MET A 198 -12.36 11.48 -11.73
N LEU A 199 -11.18 11.97 -12.08
CA LEU A 199 -10.86 13.39 -12.17
C LEU A 199 -11.00 13.83 -13.63
N SER A 200 -11.62 14.98 -13.83
CA SER A 200 -11.66 15.71 -15.11
C SER A 200 -10.78 16.94 -14.99
N PHE A 201 -10.13 17.31 -16.09
CA PHE A 201 -9.27 18.48 -16.18
C PHE A 201 -9.16 18.99 -17.62
N PRO A 202 -8.89 20.30 -17.81
CA PRO A 202 -8.73 20.89 -19.14
C PRO A 202 -7.35 20.57 -19.72
N SER A 203 -7.16 20.78 -21.02
CA SER A 203 -5.84 20.63 -21.70
C SER A 203 -4.91 21.82 -21.49
N SER A 204 -5.47 22.99 -21.24
CA SER A 204 -4.78 24.22 -20.85
C SER A 204 -5.68 25.11 -20.00
N SER A 205 -5.12 26.14 -19.36
CA SER A 205 -5.91 27.06 -18.53
C SER A 205 -6.96 27.79 -19.39
N GLY A 206 -8.21 27.79 -18.94
CA GLY A 206 -9.34 28.42 -19.64
C GLY A 206 -10.04 27.55 -20.70
N GLU A 207 -9.59 26.32 -20.92
CA GLU A 207 -10.28 25.35 -21.79
C GLU A 207 -11.31 24.50 -21.06
N PRO A 208 -12.28 23.87 -21.75
CA PRO A 208 -13.22 22.94 -21.14
C PRO A 208 -12.53 21.60 -20.78
N ASP A 209 -13.14 20.85 -19.87
CA ASP A 209 -12.63 19.53 -19.47
C ASP A 209 -12.71 18.51 -20.61
N ARG A 210 -11.54 18.16 -21.13
CA ARG A 210 -11.38 17.22 -22.25
C ARG A 210 -10.54 16.01 -21.89
N ARG A 211 -9.89 16.01 -20.72
CA ARG A 211 -9.08 14.92 -20.20
C ARG A 211 -9.71 14.33 -18.93
N LYS A 212 -9.52 13.04 -18.73
CA LYS A 212 -9.88 12.35 -17.49
C LYS A 212 -8.78 11.43 -17.00
N ALA A 213 -8.54 11.46 -15.71
CA ALA A 213 -7.62 10.56 -15.03
C ALA A 213 -8.35 9.79 -13.93
N ARG A 214 -8.06 8.50 -13.84
CA ARG A 214 -8.42 7.66 -12.70
C ARG A 214 -7.28 7.73 -11.69
N VAL A 215 -7.60 8.10 -10.46
CA VAL A 215 -6.68 7.95 -9.33
C VAL A 215 -7.17 6.87 -8.39
N THR A 216 -6.27 6.11 -7.77
CA THR A 216 -6.62 5.07 -6.78
C THR A 216 -5.68 5.13 -5.60
N LEU A 217 -6.24 5.23 -4.40
CA LEU A 217 -5.50 5.19 -3.15
C LEU A 217 -5.27 3.73 -2.73
N LYS A 218 -3.99 3.35 -2.58
CA LYS A 218 -3.51 2.03 -2.17
C LYS A 218 -2.66 2.18 -0.91
N GLY A 219 -3.27 2.00 0.25
CA GLY A 219 -2.63 2.36 1.52
C GLY A 219 -2.45 3.89 1.59
N ALA A 220 -1.21 4.36 1.72
CA ALA A 220 -0.87 5.78 1.69
C ALA A 220 -0.46 6.30 0.30
N ASN A 221 -0.26 5.40 -0.67
CA ASN A 221 0.24 5.75 -2.00
C ASN A 221 -0.93 5.95 -2.98
N LEU A 222 -0.74 6.83 -3.95
CA LEU A 222 -1.71 7.09 -5.01
C LEU A 222 -1.20 6.50 -6.33
N SER A 223 -2.08 5.88 -7.14
CA SER A 223 -1.78 5.61 -8.55
C SER A 223 -2.54 6.58 -9.43
N TRP A 224 -1.93 7.03 -10.52
CA TRP A 224 -2.55 7.89 -11.53
C TRP A 224 -2.60 7.15 -12.87
N GLN A 225 -3.72 7.20 -13.57
CA GLN A 225 -3.88 6.66 -14.92
C GLN A 225 -4.77 7.58 -15.76
N LEU A 226 -4.23 8.09 -16.87
CA LEU A 226 -5.01 8.79 -17.89
C LEU A 226 -5.97 7.80 -18.56
N VAL A 227 -7.27 8.11 -18.58
CA VAL A 227 -8.31 7.24 -19.14
C VAL A 227 -9.01 7.85 -20.35
N GLU A 228 -9.01 9.16 -20.48
CA GLU A 228 -9.58 9.87 -21.62
C GLU A 228 -8.70 11.09 -21.93
N ASP A 229 -8.35 11.25 -23.20
CA ASP A 229 -7.63 12.41 -23.72
C ASP A 229 -8.16 12.71 -25.13
N ARG A 230 -9.05 13.71 -25.23
CA ARG A 230 -9.68 14.08 -26.51
C ARG A 230 -8.83 15.02 -27.35
N ASP A 231 -7.83 15.67 -26.75
CA ASP A 231 -6.92 16.56 -27.46
C ASP A 231 -5.72 15.77 -28.02
N GLY A 232 -5.46 14.56 -27.49
CA GLY A 232 -4.47 13.64 -28.01
C GLY A 232 -3.05 14.18 -27.85
N ASN A 233 -2.17 13.89 -28.83
CA ASN A 233 -0.74 14.26 -28.80
C ASN A 233 -0.42 15.77 -28.80
N LEU A 234 -1.41 16.65 -28.60
CA LEU A 234 -1.23 18.11 -28.64
C LEU A 234 -0.31 18.62 -27.52
N MET A 235 -0.36 18.01 -26.33
CA MET A 235 0.48 18.40 -25.19
C MET A 235 0.94 17.19 -24.36
N PRO A 236 2.15 17.22 -23.76
CA PRO A 236 2.61 16.16 -22.88
C PRO A 236 1.71 16.04 -21.64
N THR A 237 1.02 14.91 -21.51
CA THR A 237 0.11 14.65 -20.38
C THR A 237 0.64 13.48 -19.54
N PRO A 238 0.53 13.51 -18.21
CA PRO A 238 0.89 12.35 -17.38
C PRO A 238 0.01 11.14 -17.72
N VAL A 239 0.59 10.14 -18.40
CA VAL A 239 -0.16 8.95 -18.86
C VAL A 239 -0.41 7.96 -17.72
N SER A 240 0.63 7.58 -16.98
CA SER A 240 0.50 6.59 -15.91
C SER A 240 1.62 6.74 -14.88
N PHE A 241 1.25 6.66 -13.61
CA PHE A 241 2.16 6.55 -12.47
C PHE A 241 1.61 5.46 -11.55
N ASP A 242 2.33 4.32 -11.48
CA ASP A 242 1.87 3.17 -10.68
C ASP A 242 1.93 3.45 -9.18
N THR A 243 2.89 4.27 -8.75
CA THR A 243 3.08 4.66 -7.36
C THR A 243 3.53 6.12 -7.27
N LEU A 244 2.68 6.95 -6.69
CA LEU A 244 2.99 8.27 -6.17
C LEU A 244 3.04 8.15 -4.64
N VAL A 245 4.17 8.55 -4.05
CA VAL A 245 4.41 8.50 -2.61
C VAL A 245 3.82 9.73 -1.93
N PRO A 246 3.25 9.60 -0.72
CA PRO A 246 2.72 10.74 0.01
C PRO A 246 3.83 11.74 0.36
N LEU A 247 3.57 13.02 0.16
CA LEU A 247 4.39 14.12 0.64
C LEU A 247 3.99 14.48 2.08
N PRO A 248 4.95 14.94 2.91
CA PRO A 248 4.71 15.36 4.28
C PRO A 248 3.82 16.61 4.40
#